data_AF-A0A353ZRE1-F1
#
_entry.id   AF-A0A353ZRE1-F1
#
_cell.length_a   1.000
_cell.length_b   1.000
_cell.length_c   1.000
_cell.angle_alpha   90.00
_cell.angle_beta   90.00
_cell.angle_gamma   90.00
#
_symmetry.space_group_name_H-M   'P 1'
#
loop_
_entity.id
_entity.type
_entity.pdbx_description
1 polymer ?
#
loop_
_entity_poly.entity_id
_entity_poly.type
_entity_poly.pdbx_seq_one_letter_code
_entity_poly.pdbx_strand_id
1 'polypeptide(L)' 'MLLIARRLLRSGHIKPSLTEEQAADIMWFYTSPELYEVLVLQRGWDAPRLAGFVASGLAAQLL' A
#
# COMPACT_ATOMS: atom_id res chain seq x y z
N MET A 1 -5.04 7.01 7.82
CA MET A 1 -5.28 6.03 6.73
C MET A 1 -6.47 5.08 6.95
N LEU A 2 -6.95 4.88 8.18
CA LEU A 2 -8.10 4.01 8.48
C LEU A 2 -9.36 4.31 7.64
N LEU A 3 -9.67 5.59 7.36
CA LEU A 3 -10.83 5.96 6.52
C LEU A 3 -10.75 5.41 5.08
N ILE A 4 -9.54 5.40 4.49
CA ILE A 4 -9.30 4.88 3.13
C ILE A 4 -9.36 3.36 3.15
N ALA A 5 -8.78 2.71 4.18
CA ALA A 5 -8.87 1.27 4.41
C ALA A 5 -10.32 0.81 4.50
N ARG A 6 -11.10 1.47 5.35
CA ARG A 6 -12.51 1.19 5.55
C ARG A 6 -13.35 1.38 4.30
N ARG A 7 -12.96 2.29 3.40
CA ARG A 7 -13.65 2.52 2.13
C ARG A 7 -13.33 1.41 1.11
N LEU A 8 -12.09 0.93 1.09
CA LEU A 8 -11.66 -0.19 0.23
C LEU A 8 -12.22 -1.53 0.72
N LEU A 9 -12.33 -1.75 2.03
CA LEU A 9 -12.95 -2.97 2.57
C LEU A 9 -14.44 -3.02 2.25
N ARG A 10 -15.13 -1.88 2.39
CA ARG A 10 -16.56 -1.77 2.08
C ARG A 10 -16.88 -1.86 0.59
N SER A 11 -15.91 -1.67 -0.31
CA SER A 11 -16.15 -1.90 -1.73
C SER A 11 -16.23 -3.40 -2.07
N GLY A 12 -15.85 -4.30 -1.15
CA GLY A 12 -15.91 -5.75 -1.38
C GLY A 12 -14.80 -6.29 -2.28
N HIS A 13 -13.78 -5.48 -2.60
CA HIS A 13 -12.69 -5.88 -3.49
C HIS A 13 -11.47 -6.43 -2.73
N ILE A 14 -11.49 -6.43 -1.38
CA ILE A 14 -10.37 -6.90 -0.57
C ILE A 14 -10.54 -8.38 -0.21
N LYS A 15 -9.42 -9.13 -0.12
CA LYS A 15 -9.36 -10.49 0.41
C LYS A 15 -10.21 -10.63 1.68
N PRO A 16 -11.18 -11.58 1.73
CA PRO A 16 -12.08 -11.74 2.87
C PRO A 16 -11.39 -12.05 4.20
N SER A 17 -10.13 -12.50 4.16
CA SER A 17 -9.34 -12.89 5.32
C SER A 17 -8.67 -11.72 6.05
N LEU A 18 -8.70 -10.50 5.50
CA LEU A 18 -8.03 -9.33 6.09
C LEU A 18 -8.97 -8.52 6.98
N THR A 19 -8.51 -8.15 8.17
CA THR A 19 -9.20 -7.17 9.02
C THR A 19 -8.98 -5.73 8.53
N GLU A 20 -9.76 -4.80 9.08
CA GLU A 20 -9.61 -3.38 8.78
C GLU A 20 -8.25 -2.81 9.18
N GLU A 21 -7.76 -3.21 10.34
CA GLU A 21 -6.45 -2.83 10.83
C GLU A 21 -5.35 -3.40 9.92
N GLN A 22 -5.44 -4.68 9.54
CA GLN A 22 -4.44 -5.30 8.66
C GLN A 22 -4.37 -4.62 7.29
N ALA A 23 -5.51 -4.31 6.68
CA ALA A 23 -5.54 -3.57 5.42
C ALA A 23 -4.95 -2.16 5.58
N ALA A 24 -5.22 -1.49 6.70
CA ALA A 24 -4.66 -0.18 7.00
C ALA A 24 -3.14 -0.22 7.18
N ASP A 25 -2.62 -1.23 7.89
CA ASP A 25 -1.19 -1.43 8.12
C ASP A 25 -0.44 -1.72 6.82
N ILE A 26 -1.00 -2.58 5.97
CA ILE A 26 -0.45 -2.88 4.64
C ILE A 26 -0.36 -1.60 3.81
N MET A 27 -1.44 -0.82 3.74
CA MET A 27 -1.39 0.42 2.98
C MET A 27 -0.40 1.42 3.57
N TRP A 28 -0.39 1.58 4.90
CA TRP A 28 0.54 2.50 5.57
C TRP A 28 1.98 2.15 5.25
N PHE A 29 2.33 0.85 5.33
CA PHE A 29 3.66 0.36 4.99
C PHE A 29 4.08 0.79 3.59
N TYR A 30 3.25 0.54 2.57
CA TYR A 30 3.59 0.87 1.18
C TYR A 30 3.60 2.37 0.86
N THR A 31 2.95 3.21 1.66
CA THR A 31 2.92 4.68 1.47
C THR A 31 3.76 5.44 2.48
N SER A 32 4.61 4.74 3.23
CA SER A 32 5.38 5.35 4.31
C SER A 32 6.52 6.23 3.76
N PRO A 33 6.86 7.35 4.43
CA PRO A 33 8.00 8.17 4.04
C PRO A 33 9.33 7.39 4.01
N GLU A 34 9.48 6.40 4.89
CA GLU A 34 10.70 5.58 5.00
C GLU A 34 10.92 4.73 3.74
N LEU A 35 9.86 4.19 3.14
CA LEU A 35 9.98 3.49 1.84
C LEU A 35 10.39 4.43 0.72
N TYR A 36 9.86 5.65 0.71
CA TYR A 36 10.27 6.66 -0.27
C TYR A 36 11.76 7.02 -0.10
N GLU A 37 12.20 7.26 1.13
CA GLU A 37 13.59 7.56 1.44
C GLU A 37 14.52 6.45 0.97
N VAL A 38 14.23 5.19 1.33
CA VAL A 38 15.08 4.06 0.94
C VAL A 38 15.06 3.84 -0.58
N LEU A 39 13.88 3.79 -1.21
CA LEU A 39 13.79 3.38 -2.62
C LEU A 39 14.15 4.51 -3.58
N VAL A 40 13.70 5.74 -3.31
CA VAL A 40 13.94 6.88 -4.20
C VAL A 40 15.24 7.58 -3.83
N LEU A 41 15.38 8.04 -2.58
CA LEU A 41 16.51 8.88 -2.20
C LEU A 41 17.83 8.08 -2.11
N GLN A 42 17.81 6.89 -1.52
CA GLN A 42 19.03 6.08 -1.34
C GLN A 42 19.31 5.14 -2.51
N ARG A 43 18.27 4.52 -3.10
CA ARG A 43 18.43 3.54 -4.20
C ARG A 43 18.19 4.13 -5.60
N GLY A 44 17.85 5.42 -5.69
CA GLY A 44 17.77 6.14 -6.96
C GLY A 44 16.62 5.69 -7.86
N TRP A 45 15.54 5.13 -7.30
CA TRP A 45 14.37 4.82 -8.11
C TRP A 45 13.71 6.10 -8.61
N ASP A 46 13.19 6.05 -9.83
CA ASP A 46 12.31 7.11 -10.32
C ASP A 46 10.88 6.95 -9.79
N ALA A 47 10.11 8.04 -9.86
CA ALA A 47 8.73 8.06 -9.38
C ALA A 47 7.82 7.03 -10.09
N PRO A 48 7.91 6.81 -11.43
CA PRO A 48 7.13 5.78 -12.10
C PRO A 48 7.40 4.37 -11.57
N ARG A 49 8.67 4.03 -11.31
CA ARG A 49 9.02 2.72 -10.75
C ARG A 49 8.47 2.53 -9.34
N LEU A 50 8.55 3.56 -8.49
CA LEU A 50 7.94 3.50 -7.15
C LEU A 50 6.43 3.31 -7.26
N ALA A 51 5.75 4.06 -8.12
CA ALA A 51 4.30 3.97 -8.30
C ALA A 51 3.87 2.56 -8.74
N GLY A 52 4.59 1.96 -9.71
CA GLY A 52 4.34 0.59 -10.16
C GLY A 52 4.56 -0.45 -9.06
N PHE A 53 5.61 -0.29 -8.26
CA PHE A 53 5.90 -1.19 -7.14
C PHE A 53 4.83 -1.11 -6.05
N VAL A 54 4.43 0.09 -5.64
CA VAL A 54 3.38 0.31 -4.65
C VAL A 54 2.05 -0.25 -5.14
N ALA A 55 1.64 0.06 -6.37
CA ALA A 55 0.39 -0.44 -6.94
C ALA A 55 0.36 -1.98 -7.00
N SER A 56 1.44 -2.60 -7.48
CA SER A 56 1.52 -4.06 -7.61
C SER A 56 1.56 -4.74 -6.24
N GLY A 57 2.32 -4.18 -5.28
CA GLY A 57 2.41 -4.70 -3.92
C GLY A 57 1.10 -4.61 -3.16
N LEU A 58 0.42 -3.46 -3.25
CA LEU A 58 -0.91 -3.28 -2.66
C LEU A 58 -1.93 -4.23 -3.28
N ALA A 59 -1.95 -4.37 -4.61
CA ALA A 59 -2.85 -5.31 -5.29
C ALA A 59 -2.61 -6.75 -4.83
N ALA A 60 -1.35 -7.20 -4.78
CA ALA A 60 -1.01 -8.57 -4.39
C ALA A 60 -1.39 -8.89 -2.93
N GLN A 61 -1.32 -7.91 -2.04
CA GLN A 61 -1.63 -8.11 -0.62
C GLN A 61 -3.12 -7.95 -0.34
N LEU A 62 -3.78 -6.97 -0.95
CA LEU A 62 -5.17 -6.62 -0.66
C LEU A 62 -6.20 -7.36 -1.51
N LEU A 63 -5.89 -7.77 -2.75
CA LEU A 63 -6.78 -8.53 -3.64
C LEU A 63 -6.45 -10.03 -3.60
#